data_AF-A0A960TPJ5-F1
#
_entry.id   AF-A0A960TPJ5-F1
#
_cell.length_a   1.000
_cell.length_b   1.000
_cell.length_c   1.000
_cell.angle_alpha   90.00
_cell.angle_beta   90.00
_cell.angle_gamma   90.00
#
_symmetry.space_group_name_H-M   'P 1'
#
loop_
_entity.id
_entity.type
_entity.pdbx_description
1 polymer ?
#
loop_
_entity_poly.entity_id
_entity_poly.type
_entity_poly.pdbx_seq_one_letter_code
_entity_poly.pdbx_strand_id
1 'polypeptide(L)'
;MAIKDDQLINEGFRKNPKPLFKGVLILALLFLAILGIQWGLKRTLAERVADSPFNRVTNREMAVFLWQNPEFMRVNSKTKSGYLPGFQYLDSVAAEPELAGEFVVAPPEVLFLYHTWKRQIGGYDFRERIEPAQFLKFLEYDPIWTPENWNEAPKRYVEMVSHLSEDSPINMTDLPHAVLPLMVRQAFVGWNNFFHNGNAIRTLQITRKEMQEFLEVYPYYSRPFWQNIVGEQYLRSLESGPQAELLPQDELNGFLKQAFFNSIQERSNLTE
;
A
#
# COMPACT_ATOMS: atom_id res chain seq x y z
N MET A 1 -87.10 12.01 3.69
CA MET A 1 -86.74 10.93 2.74
C MET A 1 -85.73 11.54 1.76
N ALA A 2 -84.49 11.62 2.20
CA ALA A 2 -83.34 10.85 1.71
C ALA A 2 -82.46 11.76 0.83
N ILE A 3 -81.52 12.45 1.48
CA ILE A 3 -80.32 12.96 0.81
C ILE A 3 -79.62 11.71 0.28
N LYS A 4 -79.45 11.60 -1.04
CA LYS A 4 -78.76 10.47 -1.65
C LYS A 4 -77.28 10.55 -1.32
N ASP A 5 -76.73 9.41 -0.89
CA ASP A 5 -75.31 9.12 -0.70
C ASP A 5 -74.50 9.13 -2.04
N ASP A 6 -74.80 10.06 -2.95
CA ASP A 6 -74.18 10.13 -4.27
C ASP A 6 -72.92 11.02 -4.29
N GLN A 7 -72.38 11.44 -3.12
CA GLN A 7 -71.30 12.45 -3.09
C GLN A 7 -70.10 12.18 -2.18
N LEU A 8 -69.94 11.01 -1.57
CA LEU A 8 -68.75 10.74 -0.76
C LEU A 8 -67.92 9.58 -1.33
N ILE A 9 -66.90 10.01 -2.08
CA ILE A 9 -65.64 9.30 -2.34
C ILE A 9 -65.74 8.17 -3.37
N ASN A 10 -65.86 8.55 -4.64
CA ASN A 10 -65.26 7.80 -5.73
C ASN A 10 -64.27 8.69 -6.47
N GLU A 11 -63.22 9.13 -5.76
CA GLU A 11 -61.97 9.52 -6.43
C GLU A 11 -61.33 8.24 -6.97
N GLY A 12 -61.81 7.83 -8.14
CA GLY A 12 -61.14 6.83 -8.95
C GLY A 12 -59.79 7.38 -9.36
N PHE A 13 -58.75 7.12 -8.54
CA PHE A 13 -57.37 7.19 -8.98
C PHE A 13 -57.20 6.20 -10.14
N ARG A 14 -57.46 6.66 -11.37
CA ARG A 14 -56.84 6.07 -12.56
C ARG A 14 -55.34 6.32 -12.44
N LYS A 15 -54.66 5.51 -11.62
CA LYS A 15 -53.21 5.33 -11.66
C LYS A 15 -52.89 4.71 -13.00
N ASN A 16 -52.72 5.55 -14.01
CA ASN A 16 -52.10 5.15 -15.26
C ASN A 16 -50.65 4.78 -14.88
N PRO A 17 -50.21 3.51 -14.94
CA PRO A 17 -48.85 3.12 -14.51
C PRO A 17 -47.76 3.57 -15.49
N LYS A 18 -48.18 4.09 -16.66
CA LYS A 18 -47.33 4.50 -17.79
C LYS A 18 -46.36 5.68 -17.54
N PRO A 19 -46.64 6.71 -16.71
CA PRO A 19 -45.68 7.77 -16.43
C PRO A 19 -44.58 7.31 -15.46
N LEU A 20 -44.90 6.45 -14.49
CA LEU A 20 -43.92 5.85 -13.57
C LEU A 20 -42.92 4.94 -14.31
N PHE A 21 -43.42 4.09 -15.22
CA PHE A 21 -42.56 3.19 -16.01
C PHE A 21 -41.61 3.96 -16.94
N LYS A 22 -42.07 5.05 -17.56
CA LYS A 22 -41.22 5.92 -18.38
C LYS A 22 -40.12 6.61 -17.56
N GLY A 23 -40.44 7.06 -16.34
CA GLY A 23 -39.46 7.65 -15.42
C GLY A 23 -38.37 6.66 -14.99
N VAL A 24 -38.77 5.43 -14.63
CA VAL A 24 -37.83 4.36 -14.27
C VAL A 24 -36.94 3.97 -15.45
N LEU A 25 -37.49 3.90 -16.67
CA LEU A 25 -36.72 3.58 -17.87
C LEU A 25 -35.67 4.67 -18.19
N ILE A 26 -36.03 5.94 -18.06
CA ILE A 26 -35.09 7.06 -18.28
C ILE A 26 -33.98 7.04 -17.22
N LEU A 27 -34.31 6.80 -15.95
CA LEU A 27 -33.33 6.65 -14.87
C LEU A 27 -32.40 5.45 -15.10
N ALA A 28 -32.94 4.30 -15.53
CA ALA A 28 -32.14 3.13 -15.85
C ALA A 28 -31.19 3.38 -17.03
N LEU A 29 -31.65 4.09 -18.07
CA LEU A 29 -30.81 4.47 -19.21
C LEU A 29 -29.73 5.48 -18.83
N LEU A 30 -30.05 6.47 -17.99
CA LEU A 30 -29.06 7.41 -17.45
C LEU A 30 -28.02 6.69 -16.60
N PHE A 31 -28.45 5.76 -15.74
CA PHE A 31 -27.55 4.96 -14.92
C PHE A 31 -26.63 4.09 -15.78
N LEU A 32 -27.16 3.41 -16.80
CA LEU A 32 -26.38 2.63 -17.77
C LEU A 32 -25.41 3.52 -18.56
N ALA A 33 -25.82 4.72 -18.95
CA ALA A 33 -24.94 5.67 -19.63
C ALA A 33 -23.79 6.14 -18.72
N ILE A 34 -24.06 6.45 -17.45
CA ILE A 34 -23.04 6.81 -16.46
C ILE A 34 -22.06 5.66 -16.26
N LEU A 35 -22.56 4.43 -16.10
CA LEU A 35 -21.70 3.24 -15.98
C LEU A 35 -20.86 3.02 -17.24
N GLY A 36 -21.44 3.16 -18.43
CA GLY A 36 -20.74 3.04 -19.70
C GLY A 36 -19.64 4.09 -19.88
N ILE A 37 -19.90 5.34 -19.50
CA ILE A 37 -18.91 6.42 -19.51
C ILE A 37 -17.78 6.13 -18.52
N GLN A 38 -18.09 5.71 -17.29
CA GLN A 38 -17.08 5.35 -16.30
C GLN A 38 -16.21 4.19 -16.76
N TRP A 39 -16.81 3.16 -17.37
CA TRP A 39 -16.09 2.01 -17.90
C TRP A 39 -15.18 2.39 -19.08
N GLY A 40 -15.68 3.22 -20.02
CA GLY A 40 -14.91 3.74 -21.15
C GLY A 40 -13.74 4.63 -20.73
N LEU A 41 -13.94 5.48 -19.71
CA LEU A 41 -12.88 6.29 -19.10
C LEU A 41 -11.81 5.42 -18.43
N LYS A 42 -12.22 4.42 -17.63
CA LYS A 42 -11.28 3.46 -17.02
C LYS A 42 -10.45 2.73 -18.06
N ARG A 43 -11.09 2.27 -19.14
CA ARG A 43 -10.40 1.55 -20.24
C ARG A 43 -9.42 2.43 -21.00
N THR A 44 -9.81 3.64 -21.38
CA THR A 44 -8.92 4.57 -22.11
C THR A 44 -7.75 5.05 -21.25
N LEU A 45 -7.95 5.20 -19.94
CA LEU A 45 -6.86 5.43 -18.98
C LEU A 45 -5.93 4.22 -18.88
N ALA A 46 -6.48 3.01 -18.77
CA ALA A 46 -5.70 1.77 -18.72
C ALA A 46 -4.88 1.55 -20.02
N GLU A 47 -5.44 1.86 -21.19
CA GLU A 47 -4.75 1.79 -22.48
C GLU A 47 -3.60 2.83 -22.54
N ARG A 48 -3.80 4.06 -22.07
CA ARG A 48 -2.71 5.07 -21.97
C ARG A 48 -1.65 4.72 -20.92
N VAL A 49 -2.04 4.05 -19.84
CA VAL A 49 -1.12 3.50 -18.84
C VAL A 49 -0.30 2.36 -19.46
N ALA A 50 -0.87 1.54 -20.33
CA ALA A 50 -0.16 0.44 -20.98
C ALA A 50 0.95 0.90 -21.95
N ASP A 51 0.83 2.08 -22.55
CA ASP A 51 1.77 2.61 -23.56
C ASP A 51 3.14 3.03 -23.00
N SER A 52 3.27 3.29 -21.70
CA SER A 52 4.53 3.71 -21.08
C SER A 52 5.03 2.71 -20.04
N PRO A 53 6.29 2.22 -20.14
CA PRO A 53 6.89 1.39 -19.09
C PRO A 53 6.85 2.04 -17.70
N PHE A 54 6.88 3.37 -17.63
CA PHE A 54 6.77 4.12 -16.38
C PHE A 54 5.43 3.92 -15.67
N ASN A 55 4.35 3.69 -16.41
CA ASN A 55 3.02 3.51 -15.85
C ASN A 55 2.72 2.03 -15.52
N ARG A 56 3.59 1.10 -15.92
CA ARG A 56 3.43 -0.34 -15.68
C ARG A 56 3.92 -0.71 -14.27
N VAL A 57 3.14 -0.31 -13.27
CA VAL A 57 3.35 -0.67 -11.87
C VAL A 57 2.07 -1.35 -11.38
N THR A 58 2.18 -2.58 -10.89
CA THR A 58 1.01 -3.31 -10.39
C THR A 58 0.57 -2.81 -9.01
N ASN A 59 -0.69 -3.03 -8.63
CA ASN A 59 -1.13 -2.72 -7.26
C ASN A 59 -0.32 -3.50 -6.20
N ARG A 60 0.09 -4.74 -6.48
CA ARG A 60 0.97 -5.52 -5.59
C ARG A 60 2.34 -4.89 -5.43
N GLU A 61 2.96 -4.44 -6.53
CA GLU A 61 4.24 -3.72 -6.45
C GLU A 61 4.12 -2.38 -5.71
N MET A 62 3.04 -1.65 -5.96
CA MET A 62 2.74 -0.40 -5.26
C MET A 62 2.51 -0.65 -3.76
N ALA A 63 1.85 -1.75 -3.38
CA ALA A 63 1.66 -2.12 -1.98
C ALA A 63 3.00 -2.24 -1.23
N VAL A 64 4.02 -2.87 -1.82
CA VAL A 64 5.36 -2.94 -1.22
C VAL A 64 5.90 -1.54 -0.96
N PHE A 65 5.84 -0.66 -1.95
CA PHE A 65 6.31 0.72 -1.80
C PHE A 65 5.55 1.47 -0.70
N LEU A 66 4.22 1.33 -0.64
CA LEU A 66 3.40 1.98 0.36
C LEU A 66 3.70 1.46 1.77
N TRP A 67 3.91 0.15 1.93
CA TRP A 67 4.35 -0.45 3.20
C TRP A 67 5.71 0.09 3.68
N GLN A 68 6.59 0.49 2.74
CA GLN A 68 7.87 1.12 3.08
C GLN A 68 7.77 2.65 3.27
N ASN A 69 6.69 3.28 2.80
CA ASN A 69 6.50 4.72 2.82
C ASN A 69 5.04 5.04 3.20
N PRO A 70 4.64 4.76 4.45
CA PRO A 70 3.24 4.80 4.87
C PRO A 70 2.62 6.20 4.78
N GLU A 71 3.41 7.27 4.70
CA GLU A 71 2.94 8.64 4.45
C GLU A 71 2.18 8.79 3.11
N PHE A 72 2.45 7.93 2.13
CA PHE A 72 1.76 7.94 0.83
C PHE A 72 0.51 7.06 0.81
N MET A 73 0.27 6.27 1.87
CA MET A 73 -0.96 5.50 1.98
C MET A 73 -2.17 6.42 2.04
N ARG A 74 -3.26 5.98 1.40
CA ARG A 74 -4.50 6.74 1.34
C ARG A 74 -5.08 7.07 2.71
N VAL A 75 -4.89 6.19 3.71
CA VAL A 75 -5.31 6.43 5.10
C VAL A 75 -4.60 7.63 5.73
N ASN A 76 -3.33 7.86 5.37
CA ASN A 76 -2.49 8.92 5.94
C ASN A 76 -2.47 10.20 5.09
N SER A 77 -2.95 10.15 3.84
CA SER A 77 -3.05 11.32 2.99
C SER A 77 -4.11 12.31 3.49
N LYS A 78 -3.73 13.59 3.58
CA LYS A 78 -4.63 14.71 3.92
C LYS A 78 -5.71 14.92 2.85
N THR A 79 -5.41 14.58 1.60
CA THR A 79 -6.33 14.68 0.46
C THR A 79 -6.67 13.28 -0.03
N LYS A 80 -7.90 12.83 0.26
CA LYS A 80 -8.42 11.52 -0.18
C LYS A 80 -8.77 11.55 -1.67
N SER A 81 -7.79 11.73 -2.55
CA SER A 81 -8.01 11.61 -3.99
C SER A 81 -8.26 10.16 -4.40
N GLY A 82 -8.92 9.96 -5.54
CA GLY A 82 -9.25 8.64 -6.09
C GLY A 82 -8.07 7.90 -6.76
N TYR A 83 -6.83 8.23 -6.38
CA TYR A 83 -5.67 7.47 -6.84
C TYR A 83 -5.50 6.18 -6.01
N LEU A 84 -4.86 5.15 -6.59
CA LEU A 84 -4.79 3.79 -6.06
C LEU A 84 -6.15 3.05 -6.08
N PRO A 85 -6.73 2.77 -7.25
CA PRO A 85 -8.01 2.09 -7.35
C PRO A 85 -8.00 0.65 -6.80
N GLY A 86 -6.83 0.04 -6.60
CA GLY A 86 -6.71 -1.23 -5.85
C GLY A 86 -6.96 -1.07 -4.35
N PHE A 87 -6.90 0.15 -3.81
CA PHE A 87 -6.97 0.47 -2.38
C PHE A 87 -8.27 1.27 -2.11
N GLN A 88 -9.40 0.63 -2.43
CA GLN A 88 -10.70 1.30 -2.58
C GLN A 88 -11.29 1.78 -1.27
N TYR A 89 -11.09 1.01 -0.20
CA TYR A 89 -11.65 1.31 1.12
C TYR A 89 -10.85 2.43 1.78
N LEU A 90 -11.55 3.52 2.13
CA LEU A 90 -10.94 4.73 2.71
C LEU A 90 -10.14 4.47 3.98
N ASP A 91 -10.56 3.46 4.74
CA ASP A 91 -9.99 3.06 6.03
C ASP A 91 -9.08 1.84 5.92
N SER A 92 -9.00 1.19 4.75
CA SER A 92 -8.09 0.07 4.53
C SER A 92 -6.75 0.55 4.01
N VAL A 93 -5.70 -0.11 4.46
CA VAL A 93 -4.33 0.01 3.93
C VAL A 93 -3.98 -1.11 2.96
N ALA A 94 -4.79 -2.18 2.91
CA ALA A 94 -4.62 -3.32 2.02
C ALA A 94 -5.31 -3.09 0.66
N ALA A 95 -4.75 -3.71 -0.38
CA ALA A 95 -5.34 -3.71 -1.71
C ALA A 95 -6.37 -4.85 -1.88
N GLU A 96 -7.31 -4.68 -2.81
CA GLU A 96 -8.23 -5.74 -3.20
C GLU A 96 -7.48 -6.85 -3.95
N PRO A 97 -7.62 -8.12 -3.54
CA PRO A 97 -6.92 -9.25 -4.16
C PRO A 97 -7.14 -9.36 -5.67
N GLU A 98 -8.38 -9.13 -6.12
CA GLU A 98 -8.76 -9.20 -7.53
C GLU A 98 -8.02 -8.18 -8.40
N LEU A 99 -7.61 -7.04 -7.81
CA LEU A 99 -6.94 -5.96 -8.50
C LEU A 99 -5.42 -5.99 -8.31
N ALA A 100 -4.88 -6.91 -7.51
CA ALA A 100 -3.46 -6.93 -7.13
C ALA A 100 -2.52 -7.00 -8.35
N GLY A 101 -2.91 -7.72 -9.40
CA GLY A 101 -2.17 -7.84 -10.66
C GLY A 101 -2.43 -6.72 -11.67
N GLU A 102 -3.44 -5.87 -11.46
CA GLU A 102 -3.74 -4.76 -12.37
C GLU A 102 -2.75 -3.60 -12.18
N PHE A 103 -2.55 -2.81 -13.24
CA PHE A 103 -1.74 -1.60 -13.15
C PHE A 103 -2.43 -0.53 -12.31
N VAL A 104 -1.65 0.09 -11.43
CA VAL A 104 -2.09 1.16 -10.56
C VAL A 104 -2.32 2.44 -11.35
N VAL A 105 -3.35 3.18 -10.99
CA VAL A 105 -3.56 4.56 -11.46
C VAL A 105 -3.18 5.49 -10.31
N ALA A 106 -2.00 6.09 -10.40
CA ALA A 106 -1.44 7.01 -9.41
C ALA A 106 -0.95 8.31 -10.07
N PRO A 107 -0.84 9.43 -9.31
CA PRO A 107 -0.25 10.65 -9.82
C PRO A 107 1.18 10.39 -10.32
N PRO A 108 1.64 11.08 -11.37
CA PRO A 108 3.00 10.90 -11.91
C PRO A 108 4.09 11.06 -10.84
N GLU A 109 3.87 11.94 -9.86
CA GLU A 109 4.80 12.17 -8.75
C GLU A 109 4.94 10.91 -7.90
N VAL A 110 3.83 10.24 -7.53
CA VAL A 110 3.86 9.01 -6.74
C VAL A 110 4.53 7.88 -7.53
N LEU A 111 4.24 7.75 -8.82
CA LEU A 111 4.92 6.77 -9.68
C LEU A 111 6.42 7.06 -9.80
N PHE A 112 6.80 8.33 -9.89
CA PHE A 112 8.20 8.74 -9.94
C PHE A 112 8.93 8.37 -8.64
N LEU A 113 8.29 8.59 -7.49
CA LEU A 113 8.80 8.17 -6.19
C LEU A 113 8.95 6.65 -6.10
N TYR A 114 7.93 5.90 -6.52
CA TYR A 114 7.99 4.44 -6.61
C TYR A 114 9.18 3.97 -7.44
N HIS A 115 9.37 4.49 -8.65
CA HIS A 115 10.46 4.07 -9.52
C HIS A 115 11.83 4.45 -8.96
N THR A 116 11.92 5.61 -8.32
CA THR A 116 13.14 6.05 -7.65
C THR A 116 13.47 5.14 -6.48
N TRP A 117 12.50 4.84 -5.63
CA TRP A 117 12.62 3.88 -4.54
C TRP A 117 13.06 2.51 -5.06
N LYS A 118 12.33 1.95 -6.03
CA LYS A 118 12.59 0.62 -6.61
C LYS A 118 14.02 0.52 -7.16
N ARG A 119 14.48 1.55 -7.87
CA ARG A 119 15.80 1.59 -8.48
C ARG A 119 16.94 1.72 -7.47
N GLN A 120 16.76 2.54 -6.44
CA GLN A 120 17.87 2.90 -5.53
C GLN A 120 17.94 1.98 -4.33
N ILE A 121 16.79 1.62 -3.75
CA ILE A 121 16.71 0.95 -2.44
C ILE A 121 15.74 -0.24 -2.40
N GLY A 122 14.91 -0.42 -3.42
CA GLY A 122 13.95 -1.54 -3.49
C GLY A 122 14.61 -2.93 -3.55
N GLY A 123 15.92 -3.00 -3.80
CA GLY A 123 16.68 -4.25 -3.73
C GLY A 123 17.22 -4.59 -2.33
N TYR A 124 17.08 -3.70 -1.34
CA TYR A 124 17.56 -3.97 0.02
C TYR A 124 16.67 -4.99 0.73
N ASP A 125 17.33 -5.96 1.34
CA ASP A 125 16.72 -7.07 2.06
C ASP A 125 17.12 -7.01 3.53
N PHE A 126 16.34 -6.30 4.34
CA PHE A 126 16.56 -6.27 5.78
C PHE A 126 16.06 -7.58 6.39
N ARG A 127 16.97 -8.37 6.97
CA ARG A 127 16.64 -9.66 7.58
C ARG A 127 16.07 -9.52 8.99
N GLU A 128 14.88 -8.95 9.08
CA GLU A 128 14.07 -8.99 10.29
C GLU A 128 13.61 -10.42 10.58
N ARG A 129 13.47 -10.75 11.87
CA ARG A 129 13.00 -12.04 12.33
C ARG A 129 11.54 -12.21 11.96
N ILE A 130 11.22 -13.30 11.24
CA ILE A 130 9.85 -13.58 10.79
C ILE A 130 9.32 -14.79 11.55
N GLU A 131 8.41 -14.53 12.50
CA GLU A 131 7.70 -15.60 13.20
C GLU A 131 6.56 -16.16 12.33
N PRO A 132 6.43 -17.49 12.17
CA PRO A 132 5.37 -18.12 11.37
C PRO A 132 3.97 -17.64 11.73
N ALA A 133 3.66 -17.54 13.02
CA ALA A 133 2.37 -17.05 13.50
C ALA A 133 2.08 -15.60 13.11
N GLN A 134 3.10 -14.72 13.11
CA GLN A 134 2.94 -13.33 12.66
C GLN A 134 2.80 -13.26 11.13
N PHE A 135 3.55 -14.07 10.41
CA PHE A 135 3.47 -14.13 8.96
C PHE A 135 2.10 -14.62 8.48
N LEU A 136 1.50 -15.60 9.16
CA LEU A 136 0.13 -16.04 8.88
C LEU A 136 -0.89 -14.92 9.10
N LYS A 137 -0.76 -14.13 10.19
CA LYS A 137 -1.62 -12.95 10.41
C LYS A 137 -1.46 -11.90 9.32
N PHE A 138 -0.25 -11.70 8.82
CA PHE A 138 0.00 -10.83 7.67
C PHE A 138 -0.73 -11.32 6.42
N LEU A 139 -0.65 -12.62 6.11
CA LEU A 139 -1.34 -13.22 4.96
C LEU A 139 -2.87 -13.17 5.08
N GLU A 140 -3.40 -13.33 6.29
CA GLU A 140 -4.83 -13.16 6.58
C GLU A 140 -5.27 -11.70 6.38
N TYR A 141 -4.43 -10.75 6.79
CA TYR A 141 -4.71 -9.32 6.72
C TYR A 141 -4.63 -8.76 5.28
N ASP A 142 -3.57 -9.11 4.55
CA ASP A 142 -3.31 -8.61 3.18
C ASP A 142 -3.30 -9.80 2.19
N PRO A 143 -4.49 -10.30 1.80
CA PRO A 143 -4.61 -11.55 1.03
C PRO A 143 -4.03 -11.47 -0.39
N ILE A 144 -3.61 -10.29 -0.86
CA ILE A 144 -2.91 -10.15 -2.14
C ILE A 144 -1.60 -10.95 -2.22
N TRP A 145 -1.06 -11.32 -1.05
CA TRP A 145 0.16 -12.09 -0.89
C TRP A 145 -0.07 -13.60 -0.83
N THR A 146 -1.31 -14.07 -0.68
CA THR A 146 -1.57 -15.51 -0.61
C THR A 146 -1.45 -16.16 -2.00
N PRO A 147 -1.01 -17.43 -2.09
CA PRO A 147 -0.92 -18.16 -3.36
C PRO A 147 -2.22 -18.17 -4.16
N GLU A 148 -3.38 -18.23 -3.49
CA GLU A 148 -4.70 -18.26 -4.14
C GLU A 148 -4.98 -16.99 -4.94
N ASN A 149 -4.43 -15.85 -4.50
CA ASN A 149 -4.63 -14.54 -5.12
C ASN A 149 -3.41 -14.08 -5.95
N TRP A 150 -2.39 -14.94 -6.11
CA TRP A 150 -1.18 -14.62 -6.84
C TRP A 150 -0.81 -15.74 -7.81
N ASN A 151 -1.45 -15.73 -8.98
CA ASN A 151 -1.23 -16.73 -10.04
C ASN A 151 0.24 -16.87 -10.49
N GLU A 152 1.04 -15.82 -10.33
CA GLU A 152 2.47 -15.78 -10.70
C GLU A 152 3.40 -16.08 -9.51
N ALA A 153 2.84 -16.48 -8.36
CA ALA A 153 3.62 -16.81 -7.17
C ALA A 153 4.67 -17.89 -7.46
N PRO A 154 5.92 -17.73 -6.97
CA PRO A 154 6.94 -18.75 -7.14
C PRO A 154 6.51 -20.10 -6.56
N LYS A 155 6.71 -21.20 -7.29
CA LYS A 155 6.25 -22.53 -6.86
C LYS A 155 6.70 -22.93 -5.45
N ARG A 156 7.94 -22.58 -5.09
CA ARG A 156 8.49 -22.84 -3.75
C ARG A 156 7.86 -21.99 -2.65
N TYR A 157 7.39 -20.79 -2.98
CA TYR A 157 6.60 -19.97 -2.06
C TYR A 157 5.23 -20.60 -1.83
N VAL A 158 4.56 -21.04 -2.89
CA VAL A 158 3.28 -21.76 -2.80
C VAL A 158 3.41 -22.99 -1.90
N GLU A 159 4.45 -23.80 -2.12
CA GLU A 159 4.73 -25.00 -1.31
C GLU A 159 5.03 -24.66 0.15
N MET A 160 5.78 -23.58 0.41
CA MET A 160 6.07 -23.16 1.78
C MET A 160 4.81 -22.70 2.52
N VAL A 161 3.98 -21.88 1.87
CA VAL A 161 2.72 -21.39 2.47
C VAL A 161 1.73 -22.54 2.71
N SER A 162 1.65 -23.53 1.81
CA SER A 162 0.72 -24.65 1.99
C SER A 162 1.03 -25.57 3.18
N HIS A 163 2.27 -25.54 3.68
CA HIS A 163 2.71 -26.31 4.85
C HIS A 163 2.97 -25.42 6.07
N LEU A 164 2.68 -24.12 5.98
CA LEU A 164 2.92 -23.18 7.07
C LEU A 164 1.86 -23.34 8.15
N SER A 165 2.30 -23.41 9.40
CA SER A 165 1.46 -23.45 10.60
C SER A 165 2.02 -22.49 11.64
N GLU A 166 1.21 -22.09 12.63
CA GLU A 166 1.66 -21.18 13.70
C GLU A 166 2.88 -21.73 14.46
N ASP A 167 2.89 -23.05 14.73
CA ASP A 167 3.97 -23.75 15.43
C ASP A 167 5.08 -24.28 14.50
N SER A 168 5.16 -23.77 13.26
CA SER A 168 6.15 -24.28 12.31
C SER A 168 7.58 -24.04 12.83
N PRO A 169 8.45 -25.06 12.86
CA PRO A 169 9.84 -24.89 13.30
C PRO A 169 10.72 -24.19 12.25
N ILE A 170 10.13 -23.73 11.13
CA ILE A 170 10.84 -23.11 10.02
C ILE A 170 11.34 -21.74 10.46
N ASN A 171 12.66 -21.54 10.40
CA ASN A 171 13.23 -20.21 10.45
C ASN A 171 12.95 -19.47 9.13
N MET A 172 11.91 -18.65 9.11
CA MET A 172 11.49 -17.91 7.92
C MET A 172 12.45 -16.78 7.54
N THR A 173 13.20 -16.26 8.52
CA THR A 173 14.16 -15.17 8.36
C THR A 173 15.22 -15.49 7.32
N ASP A 174 15.75 -16.71 7.33
CA ASP A 174 16.86 -17.12 6.47
C ASP A 174 16.43 -17.85 5.18
N LEU A 175 15.13 -17.93 4.92
CA LEU A 175 14.63 -18.54 3.71
C LEU A 175 15.14 -17.80 2.46
N PRO A 176 15.65 -18.52 1.44
CA PRO A 176 16.11 -17.90 0.21
C PRO A 176 14.94 -17.25 -0.54
N HIS A 177 15.22 -16.25 -1.38
CA HIS A 177 14.18 -15.54 -2.15
C HIS A 177 13.36 -16.42 -3.09
N ALA A 178 13.88 -17.59 -3.46
CA ALA A 178 13.09 -18.57 -4.20
C ALA A 178 11.93 -19.14 -3.37
N VAL A 179 12.08 -19.24 -2.05
CA VAL A 179 11.09 -19.77 -1.10
C VAL A 179 10.27 -18.63 -0.48
N LEU A 180 10.91 -17.57 0.01
CA LEU A 180 10.24 -16.36 0.51
C LEU A 180 10.65 -15.16 -0.34
N PRO A 181 9.87 -14.80 -1.37
CA PRO A 181 10.25 -13.75 -2.33
C PRO A 181 10.54 -12.42 -1.66
N LEU A 182 11.54 -11.71 -2.17
CA LEU A 182 11.97 -10.42 -1.61
C LEU A 182 10.79 -9.46 -1.43
N MET A 183 9.90 -9.36 -2.42
CA MET A 183 8.73 -8.48 -2.33
C MET A 183 7.77 -8.85 -1.20
N VAL A 184 7.59 -10.14 -0.93
CA VAL A 184 6.72 -10.63 0.17
C VAL A 184 7.36 -10.32 1.50
N ARG A 185 8.67 -10.55 1.60
CA ARG A 185 9.47 -10.22 2.79
C ARG A 185 9.42 -8.72 3.09
N GLN A 186 9.64 -7.87 2.09
CA GLN A 186 9.54 -6.42 2.23
C GLN A 186 8.12 -5.97 2.60
N ALA A 187 7.08 -6.57 2.01
CA ALA A 187 5.71 -6.28 2.39
C ALA A 187 5.43 -6.67 3.85
N PHE A 188 5.87 -7.85 4.29
CA PHE A 188 5.76 -8.29 5.68
C PHE A 188 6.46 -7.33 6.65
N VAL A 189 7.73 -6.98 6.39
CA VAL A 189 8.50 -6.04 7.22
C VAL A 189 7.79 -4.69 7.32
N GLY A 190 7.30 -4.14 6.20
CA GLY A 190 6.58 -2.87 6.21
C GLY A 190 5.23 -2.95 6.92
N TRP A 191 4.48 -4.05 6.76
CA TRP A 191 3.26 -4.33 7.51
C TRP A 191 3.52 -4.42 9.02
N ASN A 192 4.57 -5.16 9.42
CA ASN A 192 4.96 -5.31 10.82
C ASN A 192 5.36 -3.95 11.42
N ASN A 193 6.11 -3.17 10.65
CA ASN A 193 6.47 -1.81 11.05
C ASN A 193 5.26 -0.90 11.21
N PHE A 194 4.29 -0.98 10.32
CA PHE A 194 3.09 -0.16 10.39
C PHE A 194 2.25 -0.48 11.64
N PHE A 195 1.99 -1.77 11.92
CA PHE A 195 1.07 -2.17 12.98
C PHE A 195 1.72 -2.38 14.35
N HIS A 196 2.97 -2.84 14.38
CA HIS A 196 3.63 -3.28 15.61
C HIS A 196 4.79 -2.37 16.02
N ASN A 197 5.63 -1.93 15.07
CA ASN A 197 6.84 -1.15 15.40
C ASN A 197 6.68 0.37 15.23
N GLY A 198 5.53 0.86 14.76
CA GLY A 198 5.36 2.26 14.35
C GLY A 198 5.64 3.28 15.45
N ASN A 199 5.31 2.96 16.71
CA ASN A 199 5.65 3.83 17.82
C ASN A 199 7.16 3.87 18.09
N ALA A 200 7.82 2.70 18.11
CA ALA A 200 9.26 2.59 18.33
C ALA A 200 10.05 3.34 17.25
N ILE A 201 9.65 3.20 15.97
CA ILE A 201 10.24 3.90 14.84
C ILE A 201 10.08 5.42 14.99
N ARG A 202 8.88 5.89 15.36
CA ARG A 202 8.60 7.33 15.49
C ARG A 202 9.43 8.00 16.59
N THR A 203 9.57 7.34 17.74
CA THR A 203 10.30 7.86 18.92
C THR A 203 11.80 7.61 18.87
N LEU A 204 12.29 6.98 17.80
CA LEU A 204 13.68 6.60 17.66
C LEU A 204 14.59 7.84 17.64
N GLN A 205 15.56 7.85 18.54
CA GLN A 205 16.60 8.88 18.63
C GLN A 205 17.88 8.31 18.02
N ILE A 206 18.48 9.06 17.10
CA ILE A 206 19.67 8.62 16.35
C ILE A 206 20.75 9.66 16.53
N THR A 207 21.95 9.23 16.89
CA THR A 207 23.14 10.09 16.89
C THR A 207 23.68 10.27 15.48
N ARG A 208 24.48 11.32 15.26
CA ARG A 208 25.19 11.50 13.98
C ARG A 208 26.05 10.29 13.64
N LYS A 209 26.77 9.76 14.62
CA LYS A 209 27.63 8.58 14.46
C LYS A 209 26.85 7.38 13.95
N GLU A 210 25.76 7.02 14.62
CA GLU A 210 24.95 5.86 14.24
C GLU A 210 24.38 5.99 12.84
N MET A 211 23.93 7.21 12.47
CA MET A 211 23.44 7.46 11.11
C MET A 211 24.56 7.37 10.07
N GLN A 212 25.76 7.90 10.36
CA GLN A 212 26.92 7.75 9.46
C GLN A 212 27.26 6.27 9.25
N GLU A 213 27.35 5.48 10.32
CA GLU A 213 27.61 4.04 10.23
C GLU A 213 26.53 3.31 9.42
N PHE A 214 25.25 3.66 9.60
CA PHE A 214 24.17 3.12 8.78
C PHE A 214 24.34 3.48 7.30
N LEU A 215 24.68 4.73 6.98
CA LEU A 215 24.83 5.20 5.61
C LEU A 215 26.09 4.66 4.92
N GLU A 216 27.11 4.24 5.66
CA GLU A 216 28.25 3.51 5.12
C GLU A 216 27.83 2.14 4.59
N VAL A 217 26.94 1.44 5.30
CA VAL A 217 26.39 0.14 4.88
C VAL A 217 25.32 0.31 3.80
N TYR A 218 24.50 1.36 3.93
CA TYR A 218 23.35 1.62 3.08
C TYR A 218 23.45 2.98 2.34
N PRO A 219 24.44 3.16 1.44
CA PRO A 219 24.79 4.47 0.87
C PRO A 219 23.74 5.06 -0.06
N TYR A 220 22.77 4.27 -0.52
CA TYR A 220 21.69 4.83 -1.35
C TYR A 220 20.77 5.75 -0.55
N TYR A 221 20.73 5.65 0.78
CA TYR A 221 19.96 6.57 1.64
C TYR A 221 20.63 7.94 1.81
N SER A 222 21.94 8.08 1.62
CA SER A 222 22.63 9.38 1.78
C SER A 222 22.54 10.28 0.54
N ARG A 223 21.96 9.77 -0.55
CA ARG A 223 22.02 10.48 -1.84
C ARG A 223 21.22 11.80 -1.81
N PRO A 224 21.77 12.89 -2.37
CA PRO A 224 21.12 14.21 -2.35
C PRO A 224 19.74 14.25 -2.97
N PHE A 225 19.41 13.34 -3.89
CA PHE A 225 18.10 13.33 -4.53
C PHE A 225 16.95 13.18 -3.52
N TRP A 226 17.20 12.54 -2.37
CA TRP A 226 16.20 12.41 -1.32
C TRP A 226 15.78 13.78 -0.78
N GLN A 227 16.66 14.79 -0.74
CA GLN A 227 16.30 16.14 -0.32
C GLN A 227 15.17 16.73 -1.19
N ASN A 228 15.16 16.41 -2.48
CA ASN A 228 14.10 16.86 -3.41
C ASN A 228 12.77 16.12 -3.20
N ILE A 229 12.80 14.94 -2.59
CA ILE A 229 11.64 14.07 -2.39
C ILE A 229 11.04 14.27 -0.99
N VAL A 230 11.91 14.33 0.02
CA VAL A 230 11.53 14.28 1.42
C VAL A 230 11.67 15.62 2.14
N GLY A 231 12.45 16.55 1.57
CA GLY A 231 12.62 17.92 2.08
C GLY A 231 14.07 18.34 2.24
N GLU A 232 14.30 19.65 2.17
CA GLU A 232 15.64 20.27 2.21
C GLU A 232 16.42 20.04 3.52
N GLN A 233 15.74 19.72 4.62
CA GLN A 233 16.39 19.42 5.90
C GLN A 233 17.00 18.01 5.95
N TYR A 234 16.72 17.16 4.98
CA TYR A 234 17.16 15.76 5.01
C TYR A 234 18.67 15.62 5.17
N LEU A 235 19.07 15.04 6.31
CA LEU A 235 20.46 14.80 6.72
C LEU A 235 21.38 16.03 6.67
N ARG A 236 20.81 17.23 6.77
CA ARG A 236 21.55 18.49 6.57
C ARG A 236 22.69 18.66 7.59
N SER A 237 22.49 18.26 8.83
CA SER A 237 23.46 18.43 9.91
C SER A 237 24.35 17.21 10.14
N LEU A 238 24.28 16.19 9.27
CA LEU A 238 24.99 14.91 9.46
C LEU A 238 26.50 15.07 9.64
N GLU A 239 27.11 16.01 8.91
CA GLU A 239 28.54 16.29 8.96
C GLU A 239 28.91 17.46 9.90
N SER A 240 27.91 18.16 10.43
CA SER A 240 28.13 19.35 11.26
C SER A 240 27.91 19.05 12.73
N GLY A 241 29.00 19.00 13.51
CA GLY A 241 28.95 18.93 14.97
C GLY A 241 29.52 17.63 15.56
N PRO A 242 29.42 17.47 16.89
CA PRO A 242 29.90 16.28 17.57
C PRO A 242 29.15 15.01 17.13
N GLN A 243 29.90 13.91 17.02
CA GLN A 243 29.39 12.60 16.61
C GLN A 243 28.38 11.98 17.58
N ALA A 244 28.50 12.29 18.88
CA ALA A 244 27.62 11.77 19.93
C ALA A 244 26.31 12.55 20.09
N GLU A 245 26.15 13.67 19.39
CA GLU A 245 24.92 14.46 19.47
C GLU A 245 23.82 13.88 18.58
N LEU A 246 22.57 14.02 19.03
CA LEU A 246 21.38 13.54 18.33
C LEU A 246 21.14 14.34 17.06
N LEU A 247 20.75 13.64 15.99
CA LEU A 247 20.24 14.28 14.79
C LEU A 247 18.88 14.93 15.07
N PRO A 248 18.63 16.15 14.55
CA PRO A 248 17.33 16.78 14.67
C PRO A 248 16.23 15.92 14.02
N GLN A 249 15.08 15.86 14.67
CA GLN A 249 14.00 14.95 14.29
C GLN A 249 13.35 15.32 12.95
N ASP A 250 13.43 16.58 12.56
CA ASP A 250 12.97 17.12 11.27
C ASP A 250 13.92 16.79 10.11
N GLU A 251 15.16 16.39 10.39
CA GLU A 251 16.08 15.85 9.38
C GLU A 251 15.88 14.35 9.12
N LEU A 252 15.12 13.67 9.99
CA LEU A 252 14.88 12.23 10.01
C LEU A 252 13.42 11.91 9.66
N ASN A 253 13.13 11.79 8.37
CA ASN A 253 11.79 11.43 7.93
C ASN A 253 11.47 9.94 8.10
N GLY A 254 10.19 9.58 7.87
CA GLY A 254 9.65 8.24 8.14
C GLY A 254 10.42 7.11 7.47
N PHE A 255 10.66 7.20 6.15
CA PHE A 255 11.37 6.14 5.42
C PHE A 255 12.79 5.88 5.95
N LEU A 256 13.53 6.93 6.33
CA LEU A 256 14.90 6.79 6.82
C LEU A 256 14.91 6.17 8.22
N LYS A 257 14.01 6.62 9.10
CA LYS A 257 13.84 6.02 10.43
C LYS A 257 13.46 4.55 10.34
N GLN A 258 12.57 4.19 9.43
CA GLN A 258 12.16 2.81 9.19
C GLN A 258 13.33 1.96 8.70
N ALA A 259 14.09 2.43 7.71
CA ALA A 259 15.26 1.70 7.20
C ALA A 259 16.34 1.53 8.27
N PHE A 260 16.61 2.58 9.05
CA PHE A 260 17.55 2.52 10.17
C PHE A 260 17.07 1.52 11.24
N PHE A 261 15.80 1.56 11.61
CA PHE A 261 15.20 0.60 12.55
C PHE A 261 15.34 -0.84 12.06
N ASN A 262 15.03 -1.10 10.79
CA ASN A 262 15.18 -2.43 10.19
C ASN A 262 16.64 -2.92 10.25
N SER A 263 17.61 -2.02 10.04
CA SER A 263 19.03 -2.37 10.17
C SER A 263 19.45 -2.72 11.59
N ILE A 264 18.77 -2.17 12.61
CA ILE A 264 19.02 -2.55 14.01
C ILE A 264 18.48 -3.95 14.26
N GLN A 265 17.23 -4.21 13.84
CA GLN A 265 16.60 -5.52 13.97
C GLN A 265 17.43 -6.62 13.32
N GLU A 266 17.90 -6.38 12.09
CA GLU A 266 18.79 -7.29 11.38
C GLU A 266 20.07 -7.59 12.16
N ARG A 267 20.74 -6.57 12.70
CA ARG A 267 21.98 -6.75 13.49
C ARG A 267 21.73 -7.53 14.78
N SER A 268 20.61 -7.29 15.46
CA SER A 268 20.23 -8.04 16.65
C SER A 268 20.04 -9.53 16.35
N ASN A 269 19.43 -9.87 15.22
CA ASN A 269 19.23 -11.26 14.80
C ASN A 269 20.53 -11.99 14.47
N LEU A 270 21.59 -11.28 14.07
CA LEU A 270 22.91 -11.88 13.80
C LEU A 270 23.70 -12.20 15.09
N THR A 271 23.28 -11.67 16.24
CA THR A 271 23.97 -11.84 17.52
C THR A 271 23.34 -12.88 18.45
N GLU A 272 22.15 -13.38 18.12
CA GLU A 272 21.45 -14.48 18.81
C GLU A 272 21.80 -15.84 18.18
#